data_AF-A0A7Y4SAF7-F1
#
_entry.id   AF-A0A7Y4SAF7-F1
#
_cell.length_a   1.000
_cell.length_b   1.000
_cell.length_c   1.000
_cell.angle_alpha   90.00
_cell.angle_beta   90.00
_cell.angle_gamma   90.00
#
_symmetry.space_group_name_H-M   'P 1'
#
loop_
_entity.id
_entity.type
_entity.pdbx_description
1 polymer ?
#
loop_
_entity_poly.entity_id
_entity_poly.type
_entity_poly.pdbx_seq_one_letter_code
_entity_poly.pdbx_strand_id
1 'polypeptide(L)'
;VLPGSMAMPAVAILGSLTKLSGVKQLSLDTKGLDVSISKGFAMFTPYAGIGQVWTTSTPDAALGLKAESFTQVKTFVGGNLNLGLTNFAAEFDKTGSASSYSLKVGFRF
;
A
#
# COMPACT_ATOMS: atom_id res chain seq x y z
N VAL A 1 3.32 0.09 -16.10
CA VAL A 1 4.48 0.00 -15.17
C VAL A 1 5.73 0.25 -15.99
N LEU A 2 6.51 1.29 -15.71
CA LEU A 2 7.78 1.48 -16.42
C LEU A 2 8.83 0.52 -15.82
N PRO A 3 9.48 -0.34 -16.62
CA PRO A 3 10.53 -1.21 -16.12
C PRO A 3 11.75 -0.36 -15.71
N GLY A 4 12.05 -0.33 -14.42
CA GLY A 4 13.24 0.35 -13.89
C GLY A 4 14.50 -0.42 -14.26
N SER A 5 15.55 0.31 -14.65
CA SER A 5 16.89 -0.21 -14.90
C SER A 5 17.87 0.45 -13.92
N MET A 6 19.15 0.04 -13.89
CA MET A 6 20.19 0.67 -13.05
C MET A 6 20.23 2.21 -13.20
N ALA A 7 19.86 2.73 -14.38
CA ALA A 7 19.78 4.15 -14.66
C ALA A 7 18.41 4.77 -14.29
N MET A 8 17.30 4.08 -14.54
CA MET A 8 15.95 4.67 -14.45
C MET A 8 15.17 4.21 -13.22
N PRO A 9 14.62 5.16 -12.42
CA PRO A 9 13.68 4.80 -11.35
C PRO A 9 12.41 4.17 -11.93
N ALA A 10 11.91 3.11 -11.31
CA ALA A 10 10.61 2.53 -11.62
C ALA A 10 9.52 3.32 -10.89
N VAL A 11 8.51 3.79 -11.63
CA VAL A 11 7.30 4.39 -11.08
C VAL A 11 6.13 3.46 -11.34
N ALA A 12 5.36 3.18 -10.30
CA ALA A 12 4.14 2.38 -10.38
C ALA A 12 2.96 3.13 -9.77
N ILE A 13 1.83 3.07 -10.45
CA ILE A 13 0.55 3.57 -9.98
C ILE A 13 -0.34 2.34 -9.80
N LEU A 14 -0.97 2.22 -8.63
CA LEU A 14 -1.85 1.12 -8.28
C LEU A 14 -3.20 1.68 -7.83
N GLY A 15 -4.26 1.36 -8.57
CA GLY A 15 -5.63 1.56 -8.10
C GLY A 15 -6.14 0.30 -7.43
N SER A 16 -6.77 0.43 -6.27
CA SER A 16 -7.47 -0.66 -5.58
C SER A 16 -8.94 -0.30 -5.38
N LEU A 17 -9.83 -1.28 -5.58
CA LEU A 17 -11.25 -1.15 -5.32
C LEU A 17 -11.67 -2.37 -4.52
N THR A 18 -12.16 -2.15 -3.31
CA THR A 18 -12.64 -3.20 -2.40
C THR A 18 -14.09 -2.93 -2.10
N LYS A 19 -14.93 -3.95 -2.26
CA LYS A 19 -16.34 -3.90 -1.92
C LYS A 19 -16.65 -5.04 -0.98
N LEU A 20 -17.28 -4.73 0.16
CA LEU A 20 -17.68 -5.73 1.14
C LEU A 20 -19.17 -6.03 0.95
N SER A 21 -19.47 -7.23 0.44
CA SER A 21 -20.85 -7.72 0.24
C SER A 21 -21.04 -9.04 0.96
N GLY A 22 -22.00 -9.12 1.88
CA GLY A 22 -22.26 -10.34 2.64
C GLY A 22 -22.90 -10.12 4.01
N VAL A 23 -22.91 -8.89 4.51
CA VAL A 23 -23.61 -8.49 5.75
C VAL A 23 -24.77 -7.57 5.40
N LYS A 24 -25.99 -7.95 5.81
CA LYS A 24 -27.24 -7.20 5.55
C LYS A 24 -27.31 -5.84 6.26
N GLN A 25 -26.33 -5.49 7.10
CA GLN A 25 -26.38 -4.29 7.97
C GLN A 25 -25.30 -3.25 7.66
N LEU A 26 -24.29 -3.56 6.83
CA LEU A 26 -23.18 -2.65 6.59
C LEU A 26 -22.57 -2.86 5.18
N SER A 27 -22.63 -1.82 4.35
CA SER A 27 -21.93 -1.78 3.06
C SER A 27 -20.68 -0.92 3.19
N LEU A 28 -19.51 -1.52 2.94
CA LEU A 28 -18.22 -0.85 2.93
C LEU A 28 -17.65 -0.86 1.50
N ASP A 29 -17.50 0.33 0.93
CA ASP A 29 -16.85 0.53 -0.37
C ASP A 29 -15.56 1.33 -0.14
N THR A 30 -14.42 0.71 -0.42
CA THR A 30 -13.10 1.33 -0.29
C THR A 30 -12.44 1.46 -1.65
N LYS A 31 -12.00 2.66 -1.99
CA LYS A 31 -11.21 2.96 -3.18
C LYS A 31 -9.84 3.45 -2.73
N GLY A 32 -8.77 2.89 -3.28
CA GLY A 32 -7.40 3.32 -3.02
C GLY A 32 -6.69 3.70 -4.30
N LEU A 33 -5.85 4.73 -4.22
CA LEU A 33 -4.92 5.08 -5.29
C LEU A 33 -3.55 5.31 -4.68
N ASP A 34 -2.60 4.48 -5.07
CA ASP A 34 -1.24 4.49 -4.56
C ASP A 34 -0.26 4.79 -5.70
N VAL A 35 0.71 5.66 -5.44
CA VAL A 35 1.83 5.95 -6.33
C VAL A 35 3.11 5.61 -5.61
N SER A 36 3.97 4.84 -6.27
CA SER A 36 5.24 4.41 -5.72
C SER A 36 6.37 4.66 -6.71
N ILE A 37 7.53 5.00 -6.17
CA ILE A 37 8.78 5.13 -6.87
C ILE A 37 9.81 4.21 -6.22
N SER A 38 10.55 3.48 -7.03
CA SER A 38 11.63 2.63 -6.58
C SER A 38 12.84 2.81 -7.50
N LYS A 39 14.04 2.61 -6.96
CA LYS A 39 15.26 2.66 -7.76
C LYS A 39 16.14 1.49 -7.38
N GLY A 40 16.57 0.70 -8.36
CA GLY A 40 17.55 -0.36 -8.13
C GLY A 40 18.98 0.17 -8.24
N PHE A 41 19.80 -0.05 -7.22
CA PHE A 41 21.24 0.20 -7.19
C PHE A 41 21.98 -1.11 -6.91
N ALA A 42 22.40 -1.83 -7.95
CA ALA A 42 23.13 -3.09 -7.87
C ALA A 42 22.47 -4.14 -6.95
N MET A 43 22.76 -4.08 -5.64
CA MET A 43 22.25 -4.97 -4.59
C MET A 43 21.13 -4.32 -3.75
N PHE A 44 21.01 -2.99 -3.71
CA PHE A 44 20.05 -2.27 -2.87
C PHE A 44 19.00 -1.54 -3.70
N THR A 45 17.73 -1.72 -3.36
CA THR A 45 16.58 -1.16 -4.06
C THR A 45 15.74 -0.36 -3.07
N PRO A 46 16.05 0.94 -2.86
CA PRO A 46 15.16 1.83 -2.13
C PRO A 46 13.85 2.03 -2.88
N TYR A 47 12.76 2.10 -2.14
CA TYR A 47 11.43 2.44 -2.65
C TYR A 47 10.66 3.30 -1.66
N ALA A 48 9.84 4.19 -2.17
CA ALA A 48 8.93 5.00 -1.39
C ALA A 48 7.65 5.20 -2.16
N GLY A 49 6.55 5.42 -1.47
CA GLY A 49 5.26 5.67 -2.09
C GLY A 49 4.35 6.48 -1.20
N ILE A 50 3.38 7.11 -1.84
CA ILE A 50 2.28 7.79 -1.21
C ILE A 50 1.00 7.42 -1.95
N GLY A 51 -0.07 7.24 -1.21
CA GLY A 51 -1.37 6.90 -1.71
C GLY A 51 -2.46 7.45 -0.81
N GLN A 52 -3.67 7.37 -1.31
CA GLN A 52 -4.85 7.83 -0.61
C GLN A 52 -5.94 6.78 -0.75
N VAL A 53 -6.52 6.42 0.39
CA VAL A 53 -7.59 5.44 0.50
C VAL A 53 -8.84 6.18 0.95
N TRP A 54 -9.85 6.18 0.10
CA TRP A 54 -11.20 6.68 0.37
C TRP A 54 -12.08 5.49 0.74
N THR A 55 -12.50 5.43 1.99
CA THR A 55 -13.45 4.44 2.50
C THR A 55 -14.79 5.11 2.73
N THR A 56 -15.81 4.68 2.01
CA THR A 56 -17.19 5.08 2.22
C THR A 56 -17.91 3.96 2.98
N SER A 57 -18.35 4.25 4.20
CA SER A 57 -19.18 3.34 4.99
C SER A 57 -20.63 3.82 4.95
N THR A 58 -21.52 3.01 4.39
CA THR A 58 -22.97 3.29 4.37
C THR A 58 -23.67 2.29 5.29
N PRO A 59 -24.08 2.69 6.50
CA PRO A 59 -24.88 1.86 7.41
C PRO A 59 -26.31 1.66 6.87
N ASP A 60 -26.95 0.55 7.24
CA ASP A 60 -28.36 0.31 6.94
C ASP A 60 -29.27 1.35 7.62
N ALA A 61 -30.28 1.83 6.90
CA ALA A 61 -31.24 2.84 7.36
C ALA A 61 -32.01 2.43 8.63
N ALA A 62 -32.09 1.13 8.93
CA ALA A 62 -32.71 0.61 10.16
C ALA A 62 -31.93 0.94 11.45
N LEU A 63 -30.64 1.33 11.35
CA LEU A 63 -29.79 1.62 12.51
C LEU A 63 -29.69 3.12 12.86
N GLY A 64 -30.25 4.02 12.03
CA GLY A 64 -30.23 5.46 12.28
C GLY A 64 -28.83 6.11 12.25
N LEU A 65 -27.82 5.41 11.71
CA LEU A 65 -26.43 5.86 11.68
C LEU A 65 -26.10 6.60 10.38
N LYS A 66 -25.41 7.73 10.47
CA LYS A 66 -24.98 8.54 9.32
C LYS A 66 -23.87 7.83 8.53
N ALA A 67 -23.91 7.97 7.20
CA ALA A 67 -22.81 7.56 6.32
C ALA A 67 -21.53 8.33 6.68
N GLU A 68 -20.40 7.61 6.82
CA GLU A 68 -19.12 8.19 7.19
C GLU A 68 -18.08 7.91 6.12
N SER A 69 -17.42 8.98 5.68
CA SER A 69 -16.43 8.99 4.62
C SER A 69 -15.05 9.17 5.24
N PHE A 70 -14.30 8.08 5.38
CA PHE A 70 -12.94 8.13 5.88
C PHE A 70 -11.96 8.28 4.72
N THR A 71 -11.13 9.31 4.77
CA THR A 71 -10.01 9.49 3.85
C THR A 71 -8.72 9.26 4.63
N GLN A 72 -7.97 8.23 4.27
CA GLN A 72 -6.70 7.90 4.89
C GLN A 72 -5.57 8.06 3.88
N VAL A 73 -4.61 8.94 4.20
CA VAL A 73 -3.36 9.05 3.44
C VAL A 73 -2.42 7.93 3.90
N LYS A 74 -1.92 7.17 2.94
CA LYS A 74 -0.94 6.10 3.16
C LYS A 74 0.40 6.53 2.59
N THR A 75 1.45 6.59 3.40
CA THR A 75 2.82 6.77 2.94
C THR A 75 3.63 5.54 3.32
N PHE A 76 4.58 5.15 2.49
CA PHE A 76 5.49 4.07 2.82
C PHE A 76 6.87 4.35 2.25
N VAL A 77 7.90 3.89 2.95
CA VAL A 77 9.29 3.98 2.56
C VAL A 77 9.99 2.71 3.00
N GLY A 78 10.74 2.11 2.10
CA GLY A 78 11.44 0.87 2.37
C GLY A 78 12.67 0.72 1.49
N GLY A 79 13.43 -0.31 1.78
CA GLY A 79 14.58 -0.70 1.01
C GLY A 79 14.68 -2.21 0.95
N ASN A 80 15.02 -2.73 -0.22
CA ASN A 80 15.25 -4.15 -0.43
C ASN A 80 16.70 -4.39 -0.83
N LEU A 81 17.44 -5.16 -0.04
CA LEU A 81 18.78 -5.63 -0.30
C LEU A 81 18.75 -7.07 -0.84
N ASN A 82 19.09 -7.24 -2.11
CA ASN A 82 19.29 -8.54 -2.75
C ASN A 82 20.78 -8.88 -2.76
N LEU A 83 21.14 -10.00 -2.13
CA LEU A 83 22.49 -10.57 -2.09
C LEU A 83 22.63 -11.81 -3.00
N GLY A 84 21.74 -11.96 -3.99
CA GLY A 84 21.68 -13.12 -4.90
C GLY A 84 20.99 -14.34 -4.29
N LEU A 85 21.56 -14.88 -3.20
CA LEU A 85 21.01 -16.06 -2.49
C LEU A 85 19.99 -15.67 -1.40
N THR A 86 20.11 -14.46 -0.87
CA THR A 86 19.29 -13.95 0.23
C THR A 86 18.76 -12.56 -0.10
N ASN A 87 17.53 -12.28 0.29
CA ASN A 87 16.84 -11.00 0.10
C ASN A 87 16.40 -10.47 1.46
N PHE A 88 16.85 -9.28 1.84
CA PHE A 88 16.42 -8.58 3.04
C PHE A 88 15.63 -7.34 2.64
N ALA A 89 14.39 -7.20 3.08
CA ALA A 89 13.63 -5.98 2.90
C ALA A 89 13.18 -5.41 4.24
N ALA A 90 13.34 -4.11 4.38
CA ALA A 90 12.78 -3.33 5.47
C ALA A 90 11.81 -2.32 4.87
N GLU A 91 10.63 -2.19 5.46
CA GLU A 91 9.59 -1.27 5.04
C GLU A 91 9.01 -0.58 6.28
N PHE A 92 8.83 0.72 6.18
CA PHE A 92 8.09 1.54 7.11
C PHE A 92 6.89 2.12 6.38
N ASP A 93 5.70 1.84 6.86
CA ASP A 93 4.46 2.35 6.31
C ASP A 93 3.69 3.13 7.37
N LYS A 94 2.96 4.15 6.92
CA LYS A 94 2.10 4.97 7.75
C LYS A 94 0.79 5.21 7.01
N THR A 95 -0.29 4.65 7.53
CA THR A 95 -1.65 4.84 6.98
C THR A 95 -2.48 5.62 7.99
N GLY A 96 -2.74 6.89 7.70
CA GLY A 96 -3.39 7.81 8.63
C GLY A 96 -2.61 7.94 9.94
N SER A 97 -3.21 7.51 11.04
CA SER A 97 -2.60 7.53 12.38
C SER A 97 -1.81 6.27 12.73
N ALA A 98 -1.91 5.21 11.93
CA ALA A 98 -1.25 3.94 12.17
C ALA A 98 0.13 3.92 11.50
N SER A 99 1.17 3.61 12.28
CA SER A 99 2.54 3.41 11.79
C SER A 99 2.90 1.93 11.92
N SER A 100 3.35 1.31 10.85
CA SER A 100 3.77 -0.09 10.83
C SER A 100 5.22 -0.22 10.35
N TYR A 101 5.91 -1.20 10.91
CA TYR A 101 7.29 -1.54 10.54
C TYR A 101 7.30 -3.01 10.12
N SER A 102 7.85 -3.28 8.94
CA SER A 102 7.92 -4.61 8.37
C SER A 102 9.36 -4.96 8.04
N LEU A 103 9.79 -6.14 8.48
CA LEU A 103 11.07 -6.75 8.11
C LEU A 103 10.78 -8.07 7.42
N LYS A 104 11.40 -8.29 6.26
CA LYS A 104 11.24 -9.48 5.44
C LYS A 104 12.61 -10.05 5.13
N VAL A 105 12.76 -11.36 5.33
CA VAL A 105 13.96 -12.11 4.96
C VAL A 105 13.52 -13.24 4.05
N GLY A 106 14.13 -13.36 2.87
CA GLY A 106 13.86 -14.40 1.89
C GLY A 106 15.14 -15.11 1.51
N PHE A 107 15.08 -16.44 1.39
CA PHE A 107 16.16 -17.28 0.86
C PHE A 107 15.72 -17.85 -0.47
N ARG A 108 16.62 -17.87 -1.46
CA ARG A 108 16.37 -18.40 -2.79
C ARG A 108 17.38 -19.52 -3.05
N PHE A 109 16.87 -20.74 -3.25
CA PHE A 109 17.64 -21.95 -3.54
C PHE A 109 17.29 -22.50 -4.92
#